data_AF-A0A932DT76-F1
#
_entry.id   AF-A0A932DT76-F1
#
_cell.length_a   1.000
_cell.length_b   1.000
_cell.length_c   1.000
_cell.angle_alpha   90.00
_cell.angle_beta   90.00
_cell.angle_gamma   90.00
#
_symmetry.space_group_name_H-M   'P 1'
#
loop_
_entity.id
_entity.type
_entity.pdbx_description
1 polymer ?
#
loop_
_entity_poly.entity_id
_entity_poly.type
_entity_poly.pdbx_seq_one_letter_code
_entity_poly.pdbx_strand_id
1 'polypeptide(L)'
;MSQRGKGRATAPSPPRRRWRLIALGVVVLGAVTGGAVWGWLGREEAGAGTPRLAVDRTAVDLGYRRFDTPVRVDFLLTNAGDGSLRLREVPRVRVAAGC
;
A
#
# COMPACT_ATOMS: atom_id res chain seq x y z
N MET A 1 0.67 -21.21 -72.78
CA MET A 1 -0.11 -20.63 -71.65
C MET A 1 0.27 -21.38 -70.37
N SER A 2 0.99 -20.75 -69.44
CA SER A 2 1.59 -21.39 -68.26
C SER A 2 0.73 -21.14 -67.02
N GLN A 3 0.18 -22.21 -66.43
CA GLN A 3 -0.57 -22.15 -65.17
C GLN A 3 0.39 -22.22 -63.97
N ARG A 4 0.53 -21.13 -63.22
CA ARG A 4 1.13 -21.14 -61.86
C ARG A 4 0.04 -21.34 -60.82
N GLY A 5 -0.16 -22.58 -60.40
CA GLY A 5 -0.93 -22.91 -59.19
C GLY A 5 -0.15 -22.52 -57.93
N LYS A 6 -0.67 -21.56 -57.15
CA LYS A 6 -0.17 -21.20 -55.81
C LYS A 6 -0.58 -22.29 -54.80
N GLY A 7 0.38 -23.10 -54.36
CA GLY A 7 0.21 -23.93 -53.16
C GLY A 7 0.17 -23.06 -51.92
N ARG A 8 -1.01 -22.82 -51.34
CA ARG A 8 -1.12 -22.27 -49.98
C ARG A 8 -0.86 -23.42 -49.00
N ALA A 9 0.24 -23.33 -48.26
CA ALA A 9 0.50 -24.22 -47.14
C ALA A 9 -0.49 -23.92 -46.02
N THR A 10 -1.48 -24.79 -45.84
CA THR A 10 -2.40 -24.74 -44.69
C THR A 10 -1.67 -25.29 -43.48
N ALA A 11 -1.29 -24.43 -42.53
CA ALA A 11 -0.77 -24.87 -41.25
C ALA A 11 -1.83 -25.71 -40.51
N PRO A 12 -1.47 -26.86 -39.92
CA PRO A 12 -2.44 -27.69 -39.21
C PRO A 12 -2.95 -26.94 -37.98
N SER A 13 -4.26 -26.66 -37.96
CA SER A 13 -4.94 -26.11 -36.79
C SER A 13 -4.74 -27.06 -35.61
N PRO A 14 -4.10 -26.61 -34.53
CA PRO A 14 -3.86 -27.52 -33.42
C PRO A 14 -5.18 -27.84 -32.71
N PRO A 15 -5.31 -29.04 -32.11
CA PRO A 15 -6.59 -29.52 -31.60
C PRO A 15 -7.09 -28.59 -30.49
N ARG A 16 -8.26 -27.97 -30.73
CA ARG A 16 -8.89 -26.93 -29.90
C ARG A 16 -8.97 -27.29 -28.42
N ARG A 17 -9.10 -28.58 -28.09
CA ARG A 17 -9.12 -29.09 -26.70
C ARG A 17 -7.79 -28.93 -25.98
N ARG A 18 -6.65 -29.15 -26.65
CA ARG A 18 -5.32 -29.00 -26.04
C ARG A 18 -5.01 -27.54 -25.73
N TRP A 19 -5.37 -26.63 -26.63
CA TRP A 19 -5.20 -25.19 -26.42
C TRP A 19 -6.11 -24.63 -25.33
N ARG A 20 -7.35 -25.14 -25.22
CA ARG A 20 -8.24 -24.82 -24.09
C ARG A 20 -7.64 -25.27 -22.75
N LEU A 21 -7.05 -26.46 -22.69
CA LEU A 21 -6.40 -26.95 -21.48
C LEU A 21 -5.14 -26.14 -21.12
N ILE A 22 -4.33 -25.75 -22.11
CA ILE A 22 -3.16 -24.88 -21.90
C ILE A 22 -3.61 -23.50 -21.39
N ALA A 23 -4.59 -22.90 -22.04
CA ALA A 23 -5.12 -21.59 -21.63
C ALA A 23 -5.69 -21.65 -20.21
N LEU A 24 -6.43 -22.71 -19.86
CA LEU A 24 -6.92 -22.92 -18.51
C LEU A 24 -5.76 -23.04 -17.50
N GLY A 25 -4.73 -23.81 -17.83
CA GLY A 25 -3.54 -23.96 -16.98
C GLY A 25 -2.82 -22.64 -16.72
N VAL A 26 -2.66 -21.81 -17.76
CA VAL A 26 -2.04 -20.47 -17.62
C VAL A 26 -2.88 -19.56 -16.74
N VAL A 27 -4.20 -19.56 -16.88
CA VAL A 27 -5.10 -18.74 -16.05
C VAL A 27 -5.03 -19.18 -14.59
N VAL A 28 -5.07 -20.48 -14.32
CA VAL A 28 -4.97 -21.01 -12.95
C VAL A 28 -3.62 -20.66 -12.35
N LEU A 29 -2.52 -20.84 -13.09
CA LEU A 29 -1.19 -20.50 -12.61
C LEU A 29 -1.06 -18.99 -12.31
N GLY A 30 -1.57 -18.14 -13.20
CA GLY A 30 -1.59 -16.69 -13.00
C GLY A 30 -2.44 -16.25 -11.81
N ALA A 31 -3.58 -16.91 -11.57
CA ALA A 31 -4.42 -16.63 -10.41
C ALA A 31 -3.74 -17.04 -9.09
N VAL A 32 -3.06 -18.18 -9.07
CA VAL A 32 -2.33 -18.66 -7.88
C VAL A 32 -1.12 -17.78 -7.58
N THR A 33 -0.29 -17.46 -8.58
CA THR A 33 0.89 -16.61 -8.39
C THR A 33 0.49 -15.17 -8.08
N GLY A 34 -0.49 -14.62 -8.80
CA GLY A 34 -1.03 -13.29 -8.55
C GLY A 34 -1.65 -13.18 -7.16
N GLY A 35 -2.45 -14.17 -6.75
CA GLY A 35 -3.06 -14.22 -5.42
C GLY A 35 -2.03 -14.33 -4.29
N ALA A 36 -0.99 -15.14 -4.47
CA ALA A 36 0.09 -15.29 -3.49
C ALA A 36 0.90 -14.00 -3.31
N VAL A 37 1.26 -13.33 -4.41
CA VAL A 37 1.98 -12.06 -4.38
C VAL A 37 1.12 -10.97 -3.75
N TRP A 38 -0.16 -10.87 -4.13
CA TRP A 38 -1.08 -9.90 -3.54
C TRP A 38 -1.26 -10.10 -2.03
N GLY A 39 -1.43 -11.35 -1.60
CA GLY A 39 -1.56 -11.70 -0.18
C GLY A 39 -0.29 -11.47 0.63
N TRP A 40 0.89 -11.60 0.01
CA TRP A 40 2.16 -11.33 0.69
C TRP A 40 2.42 -9.82 0.83
N LEU A 41 2.15 -9.02 -0.21
CA LEU A 41 2.29 -7.56 -0.15
C LEU A 41 1.24 -6.89 0.75
N GLY A 42 0.05 -7.48 0.87
CA GLY A 42 -1.05 -6.95 1.68
C GLY A 42 -1.01 -7.35 3.16
N ARG A 43 0.00 -8.12 3.61
CA ARG A 43 0.14 -8.45 5.03
C ARG A 43 0.50 -7.19 5.80
N GLU A 44 -0.48 -6.63 6.53
CA GLU A 44 -0.18 -5.79 7.68
C GLU A 44 0.58 -6.67 8.68
N GLU A 45 1.89 -6.44 8.82
CA GLU A 45 2.70 -6.97 9.91
C GLU A 45 1.99 -6.62 11.22
N ALA A 46 1.28 -7.58 11.80
CA ALA A 46 0.77 -7.50 13.15
C ALA A 46 1.99 -7.51 14.07
N GLY A 47 2.59 -6.32 14.28
CA GLY A 47 3.78 -6.16 15.09
C GLY A 47 3.54 -6.77 16.46
N ALA A 48 4.43 -7.66 16.89
CA ALA A 48 4.43 -8.19 18.24
C ALA A 48 4.56 -7.05 19.26
N GLY A 49 3.96 -7.20 20.44
CA GLY A 49 3.93 -6.19 21.50
C GLY A 49 2.71 -5.27 21.46
N THR A 50 2.59 -4.40 22.46
CA THR A 50 1.54 -3.40 22.59
C THR A 50 2.11 -2.01 22.31
N PRO A 51 1.76 -1.36 21.19
CA PRO A 51 2.21 0.01 20.94
C PRO A 51 1.55 0.96 21.95
N ARG A 52 2.33 1.91 22.49
CA ARG A 52 1.81 2.97 23.38
C ARG A 52 2.41 4.30 23.00
N LEU A 53 1.56 5.25 22.63
CA LEU A 53 1.99 6.63 22.34
C LEU A 53 2.00 7.45 23.63
N ALA A 54 3.13 8.05 23.95
CA ALA A 54 3.28 9.07 24.98
C ALA A 54 3.66 10.41 24.33
N VAL A 55 3.14 11.50 24.89
CA VAL A 55 3.47 12.87 24.50
C VAL A 55 4.15 13.56 25.68
N ASP A 56 5.19 14.34 25.42
CA ASP A 56 5.91 15.07 26.49
C ASP A 56 5.03 16.09 27.20
N ARG A 57 4.13 16.75 26.46
CA ARG A 57 3.18 17.73 26.98
C ARG A 57 1.89 17.74 26.16
N THR A 58 0.76 18.00 26.81
CA THR A 58 -0.56 18.06 26.15
C THR A 58 -1.04 19.49 25.89
N ALA A 59 -0.47 20.48 26.60
CA ALA A 59 -0.78 21.88 26.45
C ALA A 59 0.50 22.73 26.61
N VAL A 60 0.52 23.87 25.92
CA VAL A 60 1.60 24.85 26.03
C VAL A 60 0.97 26.23 26.18
N ASP A 61 1.28 26.89 27.28
CA ASP A 61 0.96 28.30 27.46
C ASP A 61 2.08 29.15 26.85
N LEU A 62 1.72 29.97 25.87
CA LEU A 62 2.65 30.90 25.21
C LEU A 62 2.74 32.24 25.93
N GLY A 63 1.87 32.50 26.90
CA GLY A 63 1.74 33.77 27.59
C GLY A 63 1.40 34.92 26.64
N TYR A 64 1.71 36.15 27.07
CA TYR A 64 1.55 37.32 26.23
C TYR A 64 2.59 37.34 25.11
N ARG A 65 2.09 37.52 23.88
CA ARG A 65 2.90 37.70 22.67
C ARG A 65 2.45 38.97 21.95
N ARG A 66 3.39 39.61 21.27
CA ARG A 66 3.05 40.74 20.39
C ARG A 66 2.22 40.24 19.22
N PHE A 67 1.35 41.11 18.73
CA PHE A 67 0.60 40.85 17.51
C PHE A 67 1.55 40.53 16.35
N ASP A 68 1.11 39.62 15.48
CA ASP A 68 1.83 39.17 14.28
C ASP A 68 3.24 38.59 14.53
N THR A 69 3.48 38.07 15.74
CA THR A 69 4.74 37.38 16.08
C THR A 69 4.57 35.86 15.93
N PRO A 70 5.19 35.21 14.93
CA PRO A 70 5.07 33.77 14.76
C PRO A 70 5.75 33.02 15.92
N VAL A 71 5.10 31.94 16.37
CA VAL A 71 5.63 31.06 17.43
C VAL A 71 5.66 29.63 16.92
N ARG A 72 6.75 28.92 17.23
CA ARG A 72 6.89 27.48 16.99
C ARG A 72 6.83 26.75 18.32
N VAL A 73 6.06 25.66 18.34
CA VAL A 73 5.95 24.74 19.46
C VAL A 73 6.19 23.34 18.92
N ASP A 74 7.12 22.63 19.55
CA ASP A 74 7.45 21.25 19.21
C ASP A 74 6.89 20.32 20.30
N PHE A 75 6.28 19.22 19.87
CA PHE A 75 5.77 18.15 20.73
C PHE A 75 6.56 16.88 20.45
N LEU A 76 7.07 16.23 21.49
CA LEU A 76 7.81 14.99 21.36
C LEU A 76 6.85 13.82 21.52
N LEU A 77 6.73 13.03 20.45
CA LEU A 77 5.97 11.78 20.42
C LEU A 77 6.92 10.62 20.64
N THR A 78 6.65 9.83 21.67
CA THR A 78 7.47 8.67 22.04
C THR A 78 6.64 7.40 22.02
N ASN A 79 7.16 6.35 21.39
CA ASN A 79 6.62 5.01 21.57
C ASN A 79 7.13 4.46 22.91
N ALA A 80 6.29 4.52 23.94
CA ALA A 80 6.56 3.97 25.26
C ALA A 80 6.12 2.50 25.41
N GLY A 81 5.64 1.90 24.32
CA GLY A 81 5.27 0.49 24.25
C GLY A 81 6.43 -0.39 23.78
N ASP A 82 6.18 -1.69 23.81
CA ASP A 82 7.06 -2.73 23.28
C ASP A 82 6.67 -3.17 21.86
N GLY A 83 5.54 -2.67 21.34
CA GLY A 83 5.08 -2.92 19.97
C GLY A 83 5.41 -1.80 18.98
N SER A 84 5.44 -2.12 17.69
CA SER A 84 5.65 -1.14 16.62
C SER A 84 4.48 -0.13 16.54
N LEU A 85 4.76 1.14 16.82
CA LEU A 85 3.77 2.23 16.71
C LEU A 85 3.77 2.84 15.31
N ARG A 86 2.60 2.88 14.65
CA ARG A 86 2.39 3.57 13.37
C ARG A 86 1.34 4.67 13.55
N LEU A 87 1.67 5.88 13.15
CA LEU A 87 0.72 6.99 13.10
C LEU A 87 -0.04 6.92 11.76
N ARG A 88 -1.36 6.67 11.82
CA ARG A 88 -2.21 6.62 10.61
C ARG A 88 -2.52 8.00 10.05
N GLU A 89 -2.52 9.01 10.93
CA GLU A 89 -2.81 10.40 10.61
C GLU A 89 -1.82 11.32 11.33
N VAL A 90 -1.65 12.53 10.80
CA VAL A 90 -0.88 13.58 11.48
C VAL A 90 -1.66 14.04 12.72
N PRO A 91 -1.07 14.00 13.94
CA PRO A 91 -1.73 14.45 15.15
C PRO A 91 -2.19 15.90 15.03
N ARG A 92 -3.47 16.16 15.35
CA ARG A 92 -4.05 17.50 15.25
C ARG A 92 -3.82 18.27 16.54
N VAL A 93 -3.34 19.50 16.40
CA VAL A 93 -3.27 20.48 17.49
C VAL A 93 -4.43 21.47 17.36
N ARG A 94 -4.92 21.98 18.48
CA ARG A 94 -5.97 23.01 18.54
C ARG A 94 -5.54 24.12 19.46
N VAL A 95 -5.92 25.35 19.11
CA VAL A 95 -5.82 26.50 20.02
C VAL A 95 -6.94 26.33 21.05
N ALA A 96 -6.55 26.18 22.32
CA ALA A 96 -7.51 26.01 23.42
C ALA A 96 -8.11 27.35 23.86
N ALA A 97 -7.28 28.40 23.90
CA ALA A 97 -7.65 29.76 24.24
C ALA A 97 -6.68 30.75 23.57
N GLY A 98 -7.18 31.93 23.20
CA GLY A 98 -6.44 32.98 22.49
C GLY A 98 -7.38 33.82 21.62
N CYS A 99 -6.93 35.02 21.25
CA CYS A 99 -7.65 35.96 20.39
C CYS A 99 -6.97 36.07 19.03
#